data_AF-A0A6C0LNY6-F1
#
_entry.id   AF-A0A6C0LNY6-F1
#
_cell.length_a   1.000
_cell.length_b   1.000
_cell.length_c   1.000
_cell.angle_alpha   90.00
_cell.angle_beta   90.00
_cell.angle_gamma   90.00
#
_symmetry.space_group_name_H-M   'P 1'
#
loop_
_entity.id
_entity.type
_entity.pdbx_description
1 polymer ?
#
loop_
_entity_poly.entity_id
_entity_poly.type
_entity_poly.pdbx_seq_one_letter_code
_entity_poly.pdbx_strand_id
1 'polypeptide(L)'
;MIDKKGCDKEDPSYKSCMRVFSKDVAPNPSAVVAPRKHTMANRIKQYYYLGDKLSLLREDDCLEKTKNADGTTGYTIHNIITLRKRIGSKSRYGQIYLTSIPSLTKVYPIATKVMPDNMNNRYEINIMLMITTDILLKNLSRHFLMIYGGCVCSKQIAKKLKLISINELADGDIKMLINIPEDVGNTELMFNLFIQTFISIATFHNLVGYVHRDTHYGNFLYQTNSEKGYYHYVFQGTSYYLKACKYNIIIYDYGFARRIETYDRNRDSTYAIDSSTQDIGNSDISKCKIAIYRDYAKIINAFIKRGSKSKGWNKLPELDKNLSDKMQLFKNLLQVNIEYELDYERKNCASFASSMFSYILENMFLKYAPKGMFITTRPANVINEIPFQIDKSVPF
;
A
#
# COMPACT_ATOMS: atom_id res chain seq x y z
N MET A 1 -4.48 -25.91 30.07
CA MET A 1 -5.36 -25.93 28.88
C MET A 1 -5.97 -24.54 28.74
N ILE A 2 -5.47 -23.73 27.81
CA ILE A 2 -5.98 -22.36 27.61
C ILE A 2 -7.04 -22.40 26.50
N ASP A 3 -8.21 -21.90 26.84
CA ASP A 3 -9.48 -21.98 26.13
C ASP A 3 -9.40 -21.26 24.76
N LYS A 4 -9.61 -22.01 23.67
CA LYS A 4 -9.76 -21.49 22.31
C LYS A 4 -11.23 -21.16 22.08
N LYS A 5 -11.68 -19.96 22.45
CA LYS A 5 -13.01 -19.47 22.06
C LYS A 5 -12.92 -18.20 21.22
N GLY A 6 -13.71 -18.18 20.13
CA GLY A 6 -14.04 -16.98 19.36
C GLY A 6 -13.41 -16.89 17.97
N CYS A 7 -13.71 -17.83 17.06
CA CYS A 7 -13.55 -17.60 15.62
C CYS A 7 -14.92 -17.80 14.96
N ASP A 8 -15.66 -16.71 14.77
CA ASP A 8 -16.94 -16.74 14.08
C ASP A 8 -16.77 -17.20 12.63
N LYS A 9 -17.69 -18.08 12.21
CA LYS A 9 -17.62 -18.89 10.98
C LYS A 9 -18.32 -18.26 9.77
N GLU A 10 -18.60 -16.95 9.75
CA GLU A 10 -19.53 -16.39 8.75
C GLU A 10 -18.92 -15.61 7.57
N ASP A 11 -17.61 -15.70 7.30
CA ASP A 11 -17.06 -15.22 6.02
C ASP A 11 -16.01 -16.19 5.46
N PRO A 12 -16.37 -17.01 4.45
CA PRO A 12 -15.44 -17.98 3.85
C PRO A 12 -14.33 -17.32 3.00
N SER A 13 -14.36 -16.00 2.77
CA SER A 13 -13.41 -15.31 1.89
C SER A 13 -12.18 -14.71 2.58
N TYR A 14 -12.18 -14.58 3.92
CA TYR A 14 -11.05 -13.94 4.62
C TYR A 14 -10.96 -14.30 6.11
N LYS A 15 -9.99 -15.16 6.49
CA LYS A 15 -9.65 -15.43 7.90
C LYS A 15 -8.53 -14.49 8.37
N SER A 16 -8.89 -13.47 9.16
CA SER A 16 -7.98 -12.48 9.76
C SER A 16 -6.93 -13.10 10.70
N CYS A 17 -7.29 -14.21 11.36
CA CYS A 17 -6.46 -14.95 12.33
C CYS A 17 -5.20 -15.63 11.75
N MET A 18 -4.88 -15.43 10.47
CA MET A 18 -3.65 -15.94 9.82
C MET A 18 -2.65 -14.84 9.43
N ARG A 19 -2.96 -13.55 9.65
CA ARG A 19 -1.99 -12.47 9.42
C ARG A 19 -1.08 -12.31 10.64
N VAL A 20 0.24 -12.26 10.41
CA VAL A 20 1.28 -12.07 11.41
C VAL A 20 2.07 -10.86 10.94
N PHE A 21 2.08 -9.81 11.72
CA PHE A 21 2.78 -8.57 11.42
C PHE A 21 3.98 -8.43 12.33
N SER A 22 4.69 -7.31 12.21
CA SER A 22 5.82 -7.00 13.07
C SER A 22 5.48 -7.17 14.58
N LYS A 23 4.24 -6.88 15.01
CA LYS A 23 3.79 -7.05 16.40
C LYS A 23 3.67 -8.51 16.85
N ASP A 24 3.59 -9.43 15.88
CA ASP A 24 3.47 -10.87 16.10
C ASP A 24 4.85 -11.57 16.03
N VAL A 25 5.92 -10.80 15.82
CA VAL A 25 7.30 -11.24 16.00
C VAL A 25 7.53 -11.34 17.50
N ALA A 26 7.42 -12.55 18.06
CA ALA A 26 7.77 -12.78 19.45
C ALA A 26 9.18 -12.23 19.70
N PRO A 27 9.40 -11.46 20.78
CA PRO A 27 10.76 -11.16 21.20
C PRO A 27 11.41 -12.50 21.48
N ASN A 28 12.42 -12.86 20.70
CA ASN A 28 13.31 -13.94 21.08
C ASN A 28 13.91 -13.49 22.43
N PRO A 29 13.79 -14.24 23.54
CA PRO A 29 14.29 -13.78 24.84
C PRO A 29 15.80 -13.47 24.83
N SER A 30 16.53 -13.94 23.81
CA SER A 30 17.95 -13.71 23.59
C SER A 30 18.29 -12.65 22.52
N ALA A 31 17.32 -12.09 21.79
CA ALA A 31 17.58 -11.14 20.71
C ALA A 31 16.93 -9.78 20.98
N VAL A 32 17.76 -8.73 21.05
CA VAL A 32 17.29 -7.35 21.20
C VAL A 32 16.62 -6.91 19.89
N VAL A 33 15.32 -6.61 19.94
CA VAL A 33 14.61 -5.99 18.81
C VAL A 33 15.11 -4.55 18.68
N ALA A 34 15.60 -4.18 17.49
CA ALA A 34 16.00 -2.80 17.25
C ALA A 34 14.79 -1.85 17.43
N PRO A 35 14.94 -0.67 18.07
CA PRO A 35 13.84 0.27 18.23
C PRO A 35 13.21 0.61 16.88
N ARG A 36 11.90 0.39 16.75
CA ARG A 36 11.15 0.67 15.51
C ARG A 36 10.84 2.15 15.40
N LYS A 37 11.78 2.91 14.85
CA LYS A 37 11.54 4.28 14.40
C LYS A 37 11.34 4.27 12.89
N HIS A 38 10.09 4.27 12.43
CA HIS A 38 9.71 4.25 11.01
C HIS A 38 9.84 5.61 10.29
N THR A 39 10.70 6.49 10.78
CA THR A 39 11.06 7.74 10.09
C THR A 39 11.72 7.40 8.74
N MET A 40 11.56 8.23 7.72
CA MET A 40 12.09 7.91 6.39
C MET A 40 13.61 7.73 6.36
N ALA A 41 14.36 8.57 7.09
CA ALA A 41 15.81 8.44 7.23
C ALA A 41 16.24 7.08 7.81
N ASN A 42 15.55 6.59 8.84
CA ASN A 42 15.82 5.27 9.42
C ASN A 42 15.46 4.12 8.46
N ARG A 43 14.39 4.25 7.67
CA ARG A 43 14.01 3.25 6.66
C ARG A 43 15.09 3.15 5.57
N ILE A 44 15.58 4.28 5.06
CA ILE A 44 16.69 4.33 4.09
C ILE A 44 17.99 3.74 4.68
N LYS A 45 18.33 4.11 5.93
CA LYS A 45 19.48 3.54 6.63
C LYS A 45 19.37 2.01 6.77
N GLN A 46 18.19 1.51 7.10
CA GLN A 46 17.93 0.06 7.18
C GLN A 46 18.04 -0.61 5.82
N TYR A 47 17.57 0.03 4.74
CA TYR A 47 17.75 -0.46 3.37
C TYR A 47 19.20 -0.75 3.03
N TYR A 48 20.10 0.23 3.19
CA TYR A 48 21.51 0.00 2.88
C TYR A 48 22.16 -1.04 3.80
N TYR A 49 21.83 -1.00 5.09
CA TYR A 49 22.38 -1.96 6.05
C TYR A 49 21.97 -3.41 5.74
N LEU A 50 20.69 -3.63 5.41
CA LEU A 50 20.19 -4.96 5.08
C LEU A 50 20.58 -5.39 3.67
N GLY A 51 20.70 -4.45 2.74
CA GLY A 51 21.18 -4.70 1.37
C GLY A 51 22.57 -5.33 1.36
N ASP A 52 23.51 -4.83 2.18
CA ASP A 52 24.83 -5.44 2.36
C ASP A 52 24.74 -6.91 2.80
N LYS A 53 23.86 -7.23 3.75
CA LYS A 53 23.69 -8.62 4.24
C LYS A 53 23.00 -9.53 3.24
N LEU A 54 22.09 -8.98 2.46
CA LEU A 54 21.34 -9.70 1.43
C LEU A 54 22.09 -9.82 0.10
N SER A 55 23.18 -9.06 -0.09
CA SER A 55 24.04 -9.12 -1.28
C SER A 55 24.70 -10.48 -1.51
N LEU A 56 24.76 -11.30 -0.46
CA LEU A 56 25.22 -12.69 -0.53
C LEU A 56 24.25 -13.61 -1.28
N LEU A 57 22.99 -13.20 -1.47
CA LEU A 57 22.01 -13.94 -2.27
C LEU A 57 22.32 -13.75 -3.74
N ARG A 58 22.31 -14.86 -4.49
CA ARG A 58 22.42 -14.85 -5.95
C ARG A 58 21.04 -14.79 -6.58
N GLU A 59 20.96 -14.23 -7.78
CA GLU A 59 19.71 -14.09 -8.51
C GLU A 59 19.00 -15.42 -8.79
N ASP A 60 19.74 -16.53 -8.81
CA ASP A 60 19.23 -17.86 -9.13
C ASP A 60 19.03 -18.78 -7.91
N ASP A 61 19.23 -18.26 -6.70
CA ASP A 61 19.14 -19.03 -5.46
C ASP A 61 17.73 -19.58 -5.19
N CYS A 62 17.68 -20.74 -4.54
CA CYS A 62 16.46 -21.52 -4.31
C CYS A 62 16.16 -21.71 -2.83
N LEU A 63 14.87 -21.80 -2.50
CA LEU A 63 14.45 -22.19 -1.15
C LEU A 63 14.80 -23.65 -0.86
N GLU A 64 15.43 -23.88 0.28
CA GLU A 64 15.73 -25.18 0.84
C GLU A 64 14.85 -25.43 2.07
N LYS A 65 14.38 -26.67 2.25
CA LYS A 65 13.59 -27.02 3.44
C LYS A 65 14.51 -27.00 4.66
N THR A 66 14.03 -26.43 5.76
CA THR A 66 14.73 -26.46 7.04
C THR A 66 13.76 -26.74 8.19
N LYS A 67 14.29 -27.13 9.36
CA LYS A 67 13.51 -27.23 10.59
C LYS A 67 13.76 -25.98 11.43
N ASN A 68 12.69 -25.29 11.80
CA ASN A 68 12.74 -24.17 12.72
C ASN A 68 13.00 -24.68 14.16
N ALA A 69 13.41 -23.77 15.05
CA ALA A 69 13.67 -24.08 16.46
C ALA A 69 12.44 -24.63 17.22
N ASP A 70 11.23 -24.32 16.75
CA ASP A 70 9.96 -24.84 17.30
C ASP A 70 9.54 -26.20 16.69
N GLY A 71 10.41 -26.83 15.91
CA GLY A 71 10.17 -28.10 15.24
C GLY A 71 9.33 -28.01 13.96
N THR A 72 8.83 -26.83 13.59
CA THR A 72 8.06 -26.64 12.36
C THR A 72 8.95 -26.64 11.12
N THR A 73 8.43 -27.09 9.97
CA THR A 73 9.16 -27.03 8.69
C THR A 73 9.08 -25.61 8.11
N GLY A 74 10.23 -24.99 7.88
CA GLY A 74 10.39 -23.69 7.24
C GLY A 74 11.21 -23.78 5.95
N TYR A 75 11.65 -22.63 5.45
CA TYR A 75 12.58 -22.55 4.33
C TYR A 75 13.79 -21.68 4.66
N THR A 76 14.90 -21.92 3.98
CA THR A 76 16.12 -21.09 4.07
C THR A 76 16.75 -20.92 2.68
N ILE A 77 17.65 -19.94 2.56
CA ILE A 77 18.58 -19.80 1.43
C ILE A 77 19.97 -19.61 2.00
N HIS A 78 20.87 -20.60 1.81
CA HIS A 78 22.28 -20.59 2.22
C HIS A 78 22.56 -20.08 3.64
N ASN A 79 21.60 -20.24 4.57
CA ASN A 79 21.64 -19.63 5.90
C ASN A 79 21.77 -18.09 5.90
N ILE A 80 21.56 -17.43 4.77
CA ILE A 80 21.51 -15.98 4.62
C ILE A 80 20.15 -15.47 5.11
N ILE A 81 19.08 -16.16 4.70
CA ILE A 81 17.72 -15.90 5.19
C ILE A 81 17.02 -17.19 5.63
N THR A 82 16.14 -17.05 6.62
CA THR A 82 15.26 -18.13 7.09
C THR A 82 13.82 -17.62 7.17
N LEU A 83 12.94 -18.28 6.43
CA LEU A 83 11.50 -18.05 6.38
C LEU A 83 10.85 -18.86 7.51
N ARG A 84 10.64 -18.21 8.66
CA ARG A 84 10.25 -18.89 9.91
C ARG A 84 8.76 -19.22 9.95
N LYS A 85 7.92 -18.22 9.75
CA LYS A 85 6.46 -18.33 9.95
C LYS A 85 5.74 -17.78 8.75
N ARG A 86 4.80 -18.55 8.19
CA ARG A 86 3.90 -18.00 7.16
C ARG A 86 2.99 -16.95 7.79
N ILE A 87 2.92 -15.81 7.14
CA ILE A 87 2.10 -14.67 7.52
C ILE A 87 1.13 -14.35 6.37
N GLY A 88 -0.04 -13.82 6.71
CA GLY A 88 -1.04 -13.45 5.71
C GLY A 88 -2.09 -14.53 5.46
N SER A 89 -3.12 -14.20 4.68
CA SER A 89 -4.10 -15.18 4.23
C SER A 89 -3.45 -16.22 3.29
N LYS A 90 -4.07 -17.39 3.17
CA LYS A 90 -3.74 -18.34 2.10
C LYS A 90 -4.11 -17.69 0.76
N SER A 91 -3.20 -16.91 0.17
CA SER A 91 -3.44 -16.21 -1.10
C SER A 91 -3.17 -17.15 -2.29
N ARG A 92 -3.96 -16.97 -3.36
CA ARG A 92 -3.71 -17.62 -4.66
C ARG A 92 -2.44 -17.08 -5.34
N TYR A 93 -1.99 -15.89 -4.96
CA TYR A 93 -0.93 -15.13 -5.63
C TYR A 93 0.45 -15.26 -4.99
N GLY A 94 0.54 -15.87 -3.80
CA GLY A 94 1.80 -16.09 -3.10
C GLY A 94 1.61 -16.35 -1.62
N GLN A 95 2.71 -16.70 -0.95
CA GLN A 95 2.76 -16.91 0.50
C GLN A 95 3.78 -15.94 1.07
N ILE A 96 3.39 -15.18 2.09
CA ILE A 96 4.30 -14.26 2.77
C ILE A 96 4.86 -14.97 4.00
N TYR A 97 6.13 -14.76 4.29
CA TYR A 97 6.81 -15.32 5.45
C TYR A 97 7.46 -14.21 6.25
N LEU A 98 7.43 -14.34 7.57
CA LEU A 98 8.32 -13.61 8.44
C LEU A 98 9.72 -14.17 8.25
N THR A 99 10.66 -13.29 7.94
CA THR A 99 12.01 -13.68 7.55
C THR A 99 13.02 -13.14 8.56
N SER A 100 14.01 -13.97 8.88
CA SER A 100 15.16 -13.57 9.68
C SER A 100 16.44 -13.70 8.88
N ILE A 101 17.43 -12.87 9.20
CA ILE A 101 18.81 -13.00 8.72
C ILE A 101 19.61 -13.63 9.86
N PRO A 102 19.98 -14.93 9.80
CA PRO A 102 20.60 -15.64 10.91
C PRO A 102 21.91 -15.03 11.42
N SER A 103 22.68 -14.37 10.55
CA SER A 103 23.94 -13.69 10.90
C SER A 103 23.75 -12.42 11.76
N LEU A 104 22.51 -11.96 11.96
CA LEU A 104 22.21 -10.75 12.73
C LEU A 104 21.76 -11.10 14.15
N THR A 105 22.44 -10.50 15.13
CA THR A 105 22.10 -10.60 16.55
C THR A 105 20.81 -9.86 16.91
N LYS A 106 20.46 -8.82 16.15
CA LYS A 106 19.20 -8.06 16.25
C LYS A 106 18.19 -8.56 15.23
N VAL A 107 16.92 -8.56 15.61
CA VAL A 107 15.81 -8.88 14.68
C VAL A 107 15.45 -7.64 13.88
N TYR A 108 15.55 -7.74 12.55
CA TYR A 108 15.11 -6.71 11.62
C TYR A 108 13.78 -7.12 10.99
N PRO A 109 12.79 -6.20 10.89
CA PRO A 109 11.45 -6.52 10.41
C PRO A 109 11.46 -6.63 8.88
N ILE A 110 11.73 -7.83 8.37
CA ILE A 110 11.63 -8.17 6.94
C ILE A 110 10.62 -9.30 6.70
N ALA A 111 9.99 -9.26 5.54
CA ALA A 111 9.05 -10.26 5.07
C ALA A 111 9.45 -10.77 3.70
N THR A 112 9.22 -12.06 3.43
CA THR A 112 9.50 -12.65 2.12
C THR A 112 8.23 -13.16 1.49
N LYS A 113 7.85 -12.62 0.34
CA LYS A 113 6.77 -13.11 -0.52
C LYS A 113 7.36 -14.17 -1.45
N VAL A 114 6.80 -15.38 -1.39
CA VAL A 114 7.16 -16.52 -2.21
C VAL A 114 6.00 -16.83 -3.15
N MET A 115 6.26 -16.89 -4.45
CA MET A 115 5.20 -16.94 -5.46
C MET A 115 5.62 -17.68 -6.73
N PRO A 116 4.66 -18.00 -7.62
CA PRO A 116 4.98 -18.48 -8.95
C PRO A 116 5.82 -17.47 -9.74
N ASP A 117 6.79 -17.97 -10.49
CA ASP A 117 7.46 -17.16 -11.51
C ASP A 117 6.56 -17.01 -12.74
N ASN A 118 5.94 -15.84 -12.88
CA ASN A 118 5.11 -15.46 -14.02
C ASN A 118 5.21 -13.95 -14.27
N MET A 119 4.72 -13.50 -15.43
CA MET A 119 4.81 -12.11 -15.86
C MET A 119 4.18 -11.12 -14.87
N ASN A 120 3.01 -11.43 -14.29
CA ASN A 120 2.33 -10.52 -13.35
C ASN A 120 3.15 -10.34 -12.06
N ASN A 121 3.69 -11.44 -11.52
CA ASN A 121 4.48 -11.38 -10.29
C ASN A 121 5.84 -10.70 -10.51
N ARG A 122 6.47 -10.91 -11.68
CA ARG A 122 7.68 -10.16 -12.07
C ARG A 122 7.38 -8.68 -12.25
N TYR A 123 6.24 -8.35 -12.84
CA TYR A 123 5.79 -6.97 -13.03
C TYR A 123 5.55 -6.26 -11.68
N GLU A 124 4.92 -6.92 -10.72
CA GLU A 124 4.77 -6.42 -9.34
C GLU A 124 6.14 -6.08 -8.73
N ILE A 125 7.12 -7.00 -8.80
CA ILE A 125 8.48 -6.77 -8.29
C ILE A 125 9.14 -5.58 -9.00
N ASN A 126 9.01 -5.46 -10.32
CA ASN A 126 9.62 -4.37 -11.08
C ASN A 126 9.04 -3.01 -10.68
N ILE A 127 7.73 -2.91 -10.44
CA ILE A 127 7.10 -1.69 -9.90
C ILE A 127 7.69 -1.37 -8.52
N MET A 128 7.79 -2.37 -7.64
CA MET A 128 8.35 -2.18 -6.30
C MET A 128 9.81 -1.72 -6.32
N LEU A 129 10.63 -2.30 -7.20
CA LEU A 129 12.03 -1.92 -7.37
C LEU A 129 12.14 -0.46 -7.80
N MET A 130 11.40 -0.07 -8.84
CA MET A 130 11.37 1.32 -9.32
C MET A 130 10.89 2.29 -8.23
N ILE A 131 9.82 1.97 -7.51
CA ILE A 131 9.35 2.80 -6.40
C ILE A 131 10.44 2.91 -5.32
N THR A 132 11.14 1.83 -5.02
CA THR A 132 12.20 1.85 -4.01
C THR A 132 13.35 2.74 -4.45
N THR A 133 13.90 2.54 -5.65
CA THR A 133 15.07 3.27 -6.14
C THR A 133 14.77 4.72 -6.47
N ASP A 134 13.64 4.98 -7.12
CA ASP A 134 13.38 6.28 -7.74
C ASP A 134 12.56 7.21 -6.85
N ILE A 135 11.92 6.68 -5.81
CA ILE A 135 11.03 7.45 -4.92
C ILE A 135 11.48 7.34 -3.47
N LEU A 136 11.53 6.13 -2.91
CA LEU A 136 11.81 5.95 -1.49
C LEU A 136 13.25 6.34 -1.13
N LEU A 137 14.25 5.84 -1.86
CA LEU A 137 15.67 6.16 -1.58
C LEU A 137 16.01 7.63 -1.86
N LYS A 138 15.22 8.30 -2.70
CA LYS A 138 15.33 9.75 -2.94
C LYS A 138 14.49 10.59 -1.97
N ASN A 139 13.89 9.97 -0.96
CA ASN A 139 13.06 10.62 0.07
C ASN A 139 11.85 11.40 -0.50
N LEU A 140 11.32 10.98 -1.65
CA LEU A 140 10.24 11.69 -2.36
C LEU A 140 8.85 11.31 -1.85
N SER A 141 8.70 10.15 -1.24
CA SER A 141 7.46 9.75 -0.58
C SER A 141 7.77 8.79 0.56
N ARG A 142 6.82 8.63 1.48
CA ARG A 142 6.86 7.68 2.59
C ARG A 142 5.79 6.60 2.52
N HIS A 143 4.92 6.67 1.51
CA HIS A 143 3.68 5.90 1.43
C HIS A 143 3.80 4.58 0.66
N PHE A 144 5.02 4.09 0.45
CA PHE A 144 5.29 2.80 -0.22
C PHE A 144 6.17 1.91 0.66
N LEU A 145 6.12 0.60 0.43
CA LEU A 145 6.93 -0.41 1.12
C LEU A 145 8.25 -0.63 0.37
N MET A 146 9.38 -0.71 1.08
CA MET A 146 10.67 -0.99 0.44
C MET A 146 10.80 -2.47 0.06
N ILE A 147 11.34 -2.74 -1.14
CA ILE A 147 11.85 -4.07 -1.52
C ILE A 147 13.38 -4.06 -1.40
N TYR A 148 13.95 -5.04 -0.71
CA TYR A 148 15.41 -5.19 -0.58
C TYR A 148 16.03 -6.02 -1.72
N GLY A 149 15.21 -6.80 -2.43
CA GLY A 149 15.65 -7.64 -3.54
C GLY A 149 14.80 -8.91 -3.67
N GLY A 150 15.32 -9.86 -4.43
CA GLY A 150 14.66 -11.13 -4.69
C GLY A 150 15.53 -12.06 -5.52
N CYS A 151 15.05 -13.28 -5.72
CA CYS A 151 15.70 -14.25 -6.60
C CYS A 151 14.66 -15.14 -7.29
N VAL A 152 15.08 -15.76 -8.39
CA VAL A 152 14.30 -16.69 -9.20
C VAL A 152 15.02 -18.03 -9.19
N CYS A 153 14.44 -19.02 -8.51
CA CYS A 153 15.06 -20.33 -8.42
C CYS A 153 15.21 -21.00 -9.81
N SER A 154 16.47 -21.31 -10.16
CA SER A 154 16.85 -22.01 -11.39
C SER A 154 16.44 -23.49 -11.38
N LYS A 155 16.43 -24.12 -10.20
CA LYS A 155 16.10 -25.55 -10.03
C LYS A 155 14.63 -25.87 -10.35
N GLN A 156 14.38 -27.14 -10.67
CA GLN A 156 13.01 -27.67 -10.78
C GLN A 156 12.43 -27.89 -9.38
N ILE A 157 11.76 -26.86 -8.86
CA ILE A 157 10.99 -26.92 -7.62
C ILE A 157 9.51 -26.63 -7.90
N ALA A 158 8.65 -26.86 -6.90
CA ALA A 158 7.22 -26.56 -7.02
C ALA A 158 7.01 -25.13 -7.52
N LYS A 159 6.22 -24.96 -8.61
CA LYS A 159 6.02 -23.67 -9.30
C LYS A 159 5.78 -22.49 -8.36
N LYS A 160 4.96 -22.70 -7.31
CA LYS A 160 4.61 -21.69 -6.30
C LYS A 160 5.77 -21.21 -5.40
N LEU A 161 6.94 -21.83 -5.49
CA LEU A 161 8.14 -21.53 -4.70
C LEU A 161 9.27 -20.90 -5.53
N LYS A 162 9.04 -20.62 -6.83
CA LYS A 162 10.11 -20.22 -7.75
C LYS A 162 10.58 -18.77 -7.60
N LEU A 163 9.69 -17.84 -7.31
CA LEU A 163 10.00 -16.42 -7.26
C LEU A 163 9.93 -15.92 -5.82
N ILE A 164 10.97 -15.20 -5.41
CA ILE A 164 11.17 -14.71 -4.05
C ILE A 164 11.32 -13.20 -4.10
N SER A 165 10.58 -12.49 -3.25
CA SER A 165 10.66 -11.03 -3.06
C SER A 165 10.80 -10.74 -1.58
N ILE A 166 11.86 -10.03 -1.21
CA ILE A 166 12.24 -9.71 0.17
C ILE A 166 11.93 -8.24 0.41
N ASN A 167 11.02 -7.96 1.34
CA ASN A 167 10.42 -6.65 1.55
C ASN A 167 10.54 -6.21 3.01
N GLU A 168 10.40 -4.92 3.24
CA GLU A 168 10.14 -4.35 4.56
C GLU A 168 8.86 -4.95 5.15
N LEU A 169 8.84 -5.18 6.47
CA LEU A 169 7.65 -5.67 7.16
C LEU A 169 6.90 -4.49 7.81
N ALA A 170 5.60 -4.38 7.50
CA ALA A 170 4.69 -3.43 8.12
C ALA A 170 4.13 -3.95 9.47
N ASP A 171 3.56 -3.03 10.26
CA ASP A 171 2.97 -3.33 11.58
C ASP A 171 1.55 -3.88 11.51
N GLY A 172 0.85 -3.64 10.40
CA GLY A 172 -0.50 -4.14 10.16
C GLY A 172 -1.09 -3.61 8.86
N ASP A 173 -2.40 -3.74 8.71
CA ASP A 173 -3.20 -3.17 7.63
C ASP A 173 -4.40 -2.38 8.16
N ILE A 174 -5.05 -1.59 7.30
CA ILE A 174 -6.24 -0.81 7.68
C ILE A 174 -7.35 -1.74 8.21
N LYS A 175 -7.50 -2.96 7.67
CA LYS A 175 -8.49 -3.90 8.18
C LYS A 175 -8.29 -4.17 9.67
N MET A 176 -7.06 -4.27 10.15
CA MET A 176 -6.79 -4.41 11.58
C MET A 176 -7.14 -3.13 12.34
N LEU A 177 -6.75 -1.96 11.84
CA LEU A 177 -7.03 -0.68 12.52
C LEU A 177 -8.53 -0.45 12.70
N ILE A 178 -9.33 -0.77 11.70
CA ILE A 178 -10.80 -0.64 11.80
C ILE A 178 -11.47 -1.68 12.72
N ASN A 179 -10.69 -2.58 13.31
CA ASN A 179 -11.14 -3.52 14.35
C ASN A 179 -10.54 -3.19 15.73
N ILE A 180 -9.90 -2.02 15.90
CA ILE A 180 -9.42 -1.51 17.19
C ILE A 180 -10.41 -0.43 17.66
N PRO A 181 -11.23 -0.70 18.69
CA PRO A 181 -12.28 0.23 19.14
C PRO A 181 -11.74 1.63 19.48
N GLU A 182 -10.58 1.71 20.14
CA GLU A 182 -9.99 2.99 20.57
C GLU A 182 -9.56 3.85 19.37
N ASP A 183 -9.04 3.23 18.33
CA ASP A 183 -8.61 3.94 17.12
C ASP A 183 -9.82 4.33 16.27
N VAL A 184 -10.83 3.45 16.15
CA VAL A 184 -12.05 3.69 15.37
C VAL A 184 -12.94 4.76 15.99
N GLY A 185 -13.02 4.80 17.32
CA GLY A 185 -13.75 5.85 18.05
C GLY A 185 -13.08 7.22 17.99
N ASN A 186 -11.85 7.32 17.46
CA ASN A 186 -11.14 8.58 17.29
C ASN A 186 -11.36 9.14 15.87
N THR A 187 -12.35 10.02 15.75
CA THR A 187 -12.73 10.65 14.47
C THR A 187 -11.58 11.40 13.80
N GLU A 188 -10.74 12.12 14.55
CA GLU A 188 -9.59 12.82 13.97
C GLU A 188 -8.54 11.85 13.42
N LEU A 189 -8.23 10.79 14.16
CA LEU A 189 -7.31 9.75 13.71
C LEU A 189 -7.82 9.09 12.43
N MET A 190 -9.09 8.68 12.41
CA MET A 190 -9.69 8.02 11.26
C MET A 190 -9.73 8.92 10.02
N PHE A 191 -10.01 10.22 10.19
CA PHE A 191 -9.94 11.19 9.09
C PHE A 191 -8.50 11.39 8.59
N ASN A 192 -7.52 11.41 9.49
CA ASN A 192 -6.11 11.50 9.12
C ASN A 192 -5.65 10.26 8.32
N LEU A 193 -6.01 9.05 8.77
CA LEU A 193 -5.75 7.80 8.06
C LEU A 193 -6.38 7.80 6.66
N PHE A 194 -7.58 8.35 6.54
CA PHE A 194 -8.26 8.53 5.26
C PHE A 194 -7.48 9.44 4.30
N ILE A 195 -7.03 10.61 4.77
CA ILE A 195 -6.20 11.53 3.97
C ILE A 195 -4.90 10.84 3.52
N GLN A 196 -4.18 10.19 4.44
CA GLN A 196 -2.93 9.48 4.08
C GLN A 196 -3.17 8.37 3.04
N THR A 197 -4.27 7.63 3.17
CA THR A 197 -4.67 6.61 2.19
C THR A 197 -4.82 7.22 0.80
N PHE A 198 -5.49 8.37 0.70
CA PHE A 198 -5.71 9.05 -0.57
C PHE A 198 -4.43 9.68 -1.14
N ILE A 199 -3.57 10.27 -0.29
CA ILE A 199 -2.25 10.74 -0.72
C ILE A 199 -1.42 9.58 -1.27
N SER A 200 -1.48 8.39 -0.66
CA SER A 200 -0.75 7.21 -1.16
C SER A 200 -1.21 6.77 -2.56
N ILE A 201 -2.52 6.81 -2.82
CA ILE A 201 -3.10 6.52 -4.14
C ILE A 201 -2.71 7.62 -5.14
N ALA A 202 -2.85 8.89 -4.76
CA ALA A 202 -2.52 10.03 -5.61
C ALA A 202 -1.05 10.04 -6.01
N THR A 203 -0.15 9.68 -5.08
CA THR A 203 1.28 9.53 -5.38
C THR A 203 1.50 8.37 -6.36
N PHE A 204 0.81 7.24 -6.19
CA PHE A 204 0.89 6.11 -7.13
C PHE A 204 0.37 6.47 -8.53
N HIS A 205 -0.70 7.25 -8.61
CA HIS A 205 -1.25 7.71 -9.88
C HIS A 205 -0.33 8.73 -10.56
N ASN A 206 0.06 9.80 -9.86
CA ASN A 206 0.65 11.00 -10.47
C ASN A 206 2.18 10.99 -10.48
N LEU A 207 2.83 10.40 -9.47
CA LEU A 207 4.30 10.31 -9.42
C LEU A 207 4.78 9.01 -10.07
N VAL A 208 4.17 7.87 -9.73
CA VAL A 208 4.57 6.55 -10.27
C VAL A 208 4.01 6.34 -11.68
N GLY A 209 2.79 6.82 -11.97
CA GLY A 209 2.17 6.74 -13.31
C GLY A 209 1.29 5.50 -13.53
N TYR A 210 0.68 4.95 -12.47
CA TYR A 210 -0.04 3.68 -12.52
C TYR A 210 -1.40 3.77 -11.81
N VAL A 211 -2.39 3.02 -12.29
CA VAL A 211 -3.60 2.68 -11.53
C VAL A 211 -3.38 1.37 -10.77
N HIS A 212 -3.90 1.27 -9.55
CA HIS A 212 -3.70 0.12 -8.67
C HIS A 212 -4.68 -1.02 -8.95
N ARG A 213 -5.96 -0.68 -9.16
CA ARG A 213 -7.07 -1.60 -9.51
C ARG A 213 -7.46 -2.63 -8.45
N ASP A 214 -6.88 -2.57 -7.24
CA ASP A 214 -7.25 -3.46 -6.14
C ASP A 214 -7.17 -2.78 -4.77
N THR A 215 -7.73 -1.59 -4.65
CA THR A 215 -7.71 -0.80 -3.41
C THR A 215 -8.75 -1.32 -2.40
N HIS A 216 -8.34 -2.30 -1.59
CA HIS A 216 -9.09 -2.69 -0.39
C HIS A 216 -8.23 -2.51 0.85
N TYR A 217 -8.86 -2.43 2.03
CA TYR A 217 -8.23 -2.17 3.34
C TYR A 217 -7.09 -3.12 3.77
N GLY A 218 -6.83 -4.18 3.00
CA GLY A 218 -5.81 -5.18 3.26
C GLY A 218 -4.54 -4.97 2.42
N ASN A 219 -4.61 -4.06 1.45
CA ASN A 219 -3.53 -3.58 0.58
C ASN A 219 -3.05 -2.18 1.00
N PHE A 220 -3.64 -1.62 2.07
CA PHE A 220 -3.13 -0.44 2.75
C PHE A 220 -2.59 -0.89 4.11
N LEU A 221 -1.28 -0.92 4.19
CA LEU A 221 -0.50 -1.29 5.35
C LEU A 221 -0.30 -0.08 6.26
N TYR A 222 0.07 -0.31 7.51
CA TYR A 222 0.51 0.76 8.40
C TYR A 222 1.82 0.44 9.10
N GLN A 223 2.53 1.51 9.45
CA GLN A 223 3.62 1.53 10.43
C GLN A 223 3.24 2.45 11.56
N THR A 224 3.62 2.09 12.78
CA THR A 224 3.52 2.95 13.96
C THR A 224 4.42 4.16 13.79
N ASN A 225 3.89 5.32 14.16
CA ASN A 225 4.57 6.60 13.99
C ASN A 225 4.69 7.32 15.34
N SER A 226 5.90 7.76 15.65
CA SER A 226 6.22 8.56 16.84
C SER A 226 6.52 10.03 16.53
N GLU A 227 6.67 10.39 15.25
CA GLU A 227 6.97 11.75 14.81
C GLU A 227 5.81 12.70 15.15
N LYS A 228 6.14 13.94 15.54
CA LYS A 228 5.19 15.00 15.92
C LYS A 228 5.47 16.23 15.08
N GLY A 229 4.41 16.89 14.60
CA GLY A 229 4.50 18.03 13.69
C GLY A 229 3.67 17.79 12.44
N TYR A 230 4.13 18.33 11.31
CA TYR A 230 3.46 18.19 10.03
C TYR A 230 4.40 17.64 8.96
N TYR A 231 3.88 16.74 8.13
CA TYR A 231 4.55 16.35 6.91
C TYR A 231 4.21 17.35 5.81
N HIS A 232 5.23 17.86 5.13
CA HIS A 232 5.11 18.75 3.99
C HIS A 232 5.04 17.94 2.71
N TYR A 233 3.95 18.12 1.97
CA TYR A 233 3.71 17.58 0.65
C TYR A 233 3.66 18.70 -0.39
N VAL A 234 4.09 18.39 -1.62
CA VAL A 234 3.91 19.25 -2.78
C VAL A 234 3.13 18.50 -3.85
N PHE A 235 2.16 19.21 -4.43
CA PHE A 235 1.35 18.75 -5.55
C PHE A 235 1.04 19.93 -6.46
N GLN A 236 1.30 19.81 -7.76
CA GLN A 236 1.16 20.90 -8.75
C GLN A 236 1.83 22.20 -8.29
N GLY A 237 3.04 22.09 -7.71
CA GLY A 237 3.79 23.21 -7.14
C GLY A 237 3.21 23.83 -5.86
N THR A 238 2.03 23.39 -5.40
CA THR A 238 1.38 23.91 -4.18
C THR A 238 1.79 23.09 -2.96
N SER A 239 2.05 23.79 -1.85
CA SER A 239 2.42 23.17 -0.57
C SER A 239 1.20 22.82 0.28
N TYR A 240 1.20 21.60 0.81
CA TYR A 240 0.21 21.09 1.75
C TYR A 240 0.89 20.48 2.96
N TYR A 241 0.28 20.62 4.13
CA TYR A 241 0.84 20.15 5.39
C TYR A 241 -0.18 19.29 6.11
N LEU A 242 0.16 18.01 6.34
CA LEU A 242 -0.68 17.07 7.08
C LEU A 242 -0.06 16.81 8.47
N LYS A 243 -0.86 17.04 9.52
CA LYS A 243 -0.46 16.76 10.89
C LYS A 243 -0.13 15.28 11.07
N ALA A 244 1.03 14.98 11.67
CA ALA A 244 1.42 13.62 11.98
C ALA A 244 0.48 12.99 13.01
N CYS A 245 0.13 11.72 12.80
CA CYS A 245 -0.68 10.94 13.73
C CYS A 245 0.05 9.66 14.19
N LYS A 246 -0.66 8.78 14.89
CA LYS A 246 -0.14 7.51 15.44
C LYS A 246 0.39 6.54 14.38
N TYR A 247 0.02 6.72 13.10
CA TYR A 247 0.33 5.78 12.03
C TYR A 247 0.82 6.48 10.76
N ASN A 248 1.65 5.79 9.99
CA ASN A 248 1.95 6.07 8.59
C ASN A 248 1.25 5.01 7.72
N ILE A 249 0.47 5.43 6.72
CA ILE A 249 -0.20 4.51 5.78
C ILE A 249 0.67 4.26 4.55
N ILE A 250 0.72 3.01 4.12
CA ILE A 250 1.52 2.51 2.99
C ILE A 250 0.62 1.74 2.03
N ILE A 251 0.67 2.04 0.74
CA ILE A 251 -0.02 1.25 -0.30
C ILE A 251 0.86 0.07 -0.74
N TYR A 252 0.26 -1.09 -1.00
CA TYR A 252 0.96 -2.34 -1.32
C TYR A 252 0.14 -3.26 -2.24
N ASP A 253 0.76 -4.33 -2.75
CA ASP A 253 0.17 -5.36 -3.62
C ASP A 253 -0.20 -4.85 -5.02
N TYR A 254 0.82 -4.64 -5.85
CA TYR A 254 0.68 -4.09 -7.19
C TYR A 254 0.41 -5.14 -8.28
N GLY A 255 -0.03 -6.35 -7.90
CA GLY A 255 -0.22 -7.47 -8.85
C GLY A 255 -1.28 -7.21 -9.94
N PHE A 256 -2.16 -6.23 -9.73
CA PHE A 256 -3.18 -5.79 -10.70
C PHE A 256 -2.90 -4.42 -11.32
N ALA A 257 -1.79 -3.79 -10.95
CA ALA A 257 -1.49 -2.44 -11.39
C ALA A 257 -1.33 -2.36 -12.91
N ARG A 258 -1.66 -1.20 -13.49
CA ARG A 258 -1.45 -0.91 -14.91
C ARG A 258 -0.94 0.50 -15.08
N ARG A 259 -0.04 0.69 -16.05
CA ARG A 259 0.43 2.03 -16.43
C ARG A 259 -0.72 2.86 -16.96
N ILE A 260 -0.80 4.11 -16.52
CA ILE A 260 -1.79 5.07 -17.00
C ILE A 260 -1.62 5.31 -18.50
N GLU A 261 -0.39 5.54 -18.96
CA GLU A 261 -0.06 5.78 -20.38
C GLU A 261 -0.47 4.64 -21.32
N THR A 262 -0.59 3.40 -20.83
CA THR A 262 -0.99 2.27 -21.70
C THR A 262 -2.44 2.37 -22.16
N TYR A 263 -3.28 3.12 -21.43
CA TYR A 263 -4.62 3.45 -21.88
C TYR A 263 -4.62 4.58 -22.92
N ASP A 264 -3.60 5.45 -22.90
CA ASP A 264 -3.47 6.58 -23.84
C ASP A 264 -2.90 6.15 -25.21
N ARG A 265 -2.15 5.03 -25.29
CA ARG A 265 -1.45 4.55 -26.50
C ARG A 265 -2.30 3.76 -27.51
N ASN A 266 -3.53 3.35 -27.18
CA ASN A 266 -4.42 2.66 -28.12
C ASN A 266 -5.04 3.60 -29.19
N ARG A 267 -4.49 4.80 -29.35
CA ARG A 267 -4.87 5.75 -30.41
C ARG A 267 -4.19 5.51 -31.75
N ASP A 268 -3.04 4.82 -31.78
CA ASP A 268 -2.15 4.78 -32.95
C ASP A 268 -1.85 3.39 -33.54
N SER A 269 -2.48 2.31 -33.08
CA SER A 269 -2.32 1.00 -33.74
C SER A 269 -3.40 0.79 -34.80
N THR A 270 -3.06 1.13 -36.04
CA THR A 270 -3.58 0.50 -37.25
C THR A 270 -3.32 -1.02 -37.20
N TYR A 271 -4.24 -1.77 -36.60
CA TYR A 271 -4.41 -3.19 -36.88
C TYR A 271 -5.89 -3.43 -37.19
N ALA A 272 -6.12 -3.99 -38.36
CA ALA A 272 -7.39 -4.10 -39.08
C ALA A 272 -8.60 -4.39 -38.18
N ILE A 273 -9.56 -3.46 -38.20
CA ILE A 273 -10.94 -3.71 -37.80
C ILE A 273 -11.73 -3.91 -39.09
N ASP A 274 -12.23 -5.14 -39.23
CA ASP A 274 -13.35 -5.49 -40.08
C ASP A 274 -14.49 -4.49 -39.84
N SER A 275 -14.88 -3.82 -40.92
CA SER A 275 -15.86 -2.75 -40.96
C SER A 275 -17.26 -3.29 -40.70
N SER A 276 -17.62 -3.47 -39.43
CA SER A 276 -19.03 -3.69 -39.04
C SER A 276 -19.36 -3.28 -37.60
N THR A 277 -18.61 -2.37 -36.96
CA THR A 277 -19.11 -1.63 -35.78
C THR A 277 -18.46 -0.25 -35.69
N GLN A 278 -19.23 0.77 -36.01
CA GLN A 278 -18.86 2.17 -35.92
C GLN A 278 -19.05 2.64 -34.46
N ASP A 279 -18.10 2.35 -33.57
CA ASP A 279 -18.14 2.84 -32.17
C ASP A 279 -16.74 2.90 -31.51
N ILE A 280 -15.76 3.41 -32.26
CA ILE A 280 -14.34 3.40 -31.88
C ILE A 280 -13.89 4.85 -31.63
N GLY A 281 -13.75 5.22 -30.35
CA GLY A 281 -13.17 6.52 -29.96
C GLY A 281 -13.24 6.86 -28.47
N ASN A 282 -14.14 6.23 -27.70
CA ASN A 282 -14.45 6.64 -26.31
C ASN A 282 -14.17 5.57 -25.24
N SER A 283 -13.66 4.37 -25.59
CA SER A 283 -13.71 3.21 -24.69
C SER A 283 -12.53 3.05 -23.73
N ASP A 284 -11.28 3.39 -24.11
CA ASP A 284 -10.11 3.11 -23.27
C ASP A 284 -9.75 4.22 -22.28
N ILE A 285 -9.88 5.49 -22.68
CA ILE A 285 -9.76 6.64 -21.77
C ILE A 285 -10.84 6.56 -20.69
N SER A 286 -12.10 6.24 -21.06
CA SER A 286 -13.18 6.06 -20.10
C SER A 286 -12.89 4.92 -19.12
N LYS A 287 -12.43 3.76 -19.59
CA LYS A 287 -12.02 2.63 -18.70
C LYS A 287 -10.93 3.05 -17.73
N CYS A 288 -9.98 3.85 -18.20
CA CYS A 288 -8.88 4.35 -17.40
C CYS A 288 -9.32 5.36 -16.34
N LYS A 289 -10.13 6.36 -16.71
CA LYS A 289 -10.76 7.29 -15.76
C LYS A 289 -11.57 6.54 -14.70
N ILE A 290 -12.35 5.55 -15.13
CA ILE A 290 -13.10 4.66 -14.23
C ILE A 290 -12.15 3.88 -13.31
N ALA A 291 -10.99 3.41 -13.79
CA ALA A 291 -10.01 2.71 -12.95
C ALA A 291 -9.40 3.64 -11.89
N ILE A 292 -9.02 4.87 -12.27
CA ILE A 292 -8.54 5.92 -11.36
C ILE A 292 -9.60 6.22 -10.29
N TYR A 293 -10.84 6.51 -10.70
CA TYR A 293 -11.96 6.75 -9.79
C TYR A 293 -12.19 5.58 -8.83
N ARG A 294 -12.20 4.34 -9.34
CA ARG A 294 -12.45 3.13 -8.55
C ARG A 294 -11.40 2.94 -7.47
N ASP A 295 -10.15 3.32 -7.70
CA ASP A 295 -9.10 3.22 -6.69
C ASP A 295 -9.47 4.02 -5.42
N TYR A 296 -9.98 5.25 -5.57
CA TYR A 296 -10.46 6.08 -4.46
C TYR A 296 -11.81 5.61 -3.91
N ALA A 297 -12.80 5.38 -4.79
CA ALA A 297 -14.17 5.08 -4.38
C ALA A 297 -14.32 3.73 -3.65
N LYS A 298 -13.48 2.74 -4.00
CA LYS A 298 -13.49 1.42 -3.35
C LYS A 298 -12.98 1.51 -1.91
N ILE A 299 -11.86 2.20 -1.68
CA ILE A 299 -11.24 2.25 -0.35
C ILE A 299 -12.02 3.11 0.66
N ILE A 300 -12.81 4.10 0.21
CA ILE A 300 -13.70 4.88 1.10
C ILE A 300 -14.59 3.97 1.96
N ASN A 301 -15.01 2.81 1.42
CA ASN A 301 -15.87 1.89 2.16
C ASN A 301 -15.21 1.36 3.46
N ALA A 302 -13.88 1.38 3.57
CA ALA A 302 -13.18 1.06 4.83
C ALA A 302 -13.53 2.01 5.98
N PHE A 303 -13.92 3.24 5.67
CA PHE A 303 -14.23 4.32 6.61
C PHE A 303 -15.74 4.57 6.77
N ILE A 304 -16.57 3.69 6.22
CA ILE A 304 -18.04 3.74 6.35
C ILE A 304 -18.49 2.59 7.24
N LYS A 305 -19.41 2.89 8.16
CA LYS A 305 -20.06 1.89 9.02
C LYS A 305 -20.89 0.96 8.14
N ARG A 306 -20.73 -0.35 8.31
CA ARG A 306 -21.52 -1.37 7.65
C ARG A 306 -22.94 -1.33 8.19
N GLY A 307 -23.91 -1.29 7.29
CA GLY A 307 -25.33 -1.26 7.61
C GLY A 307 -26.12 -1.89 6.48
N SER A 308 -27.43 -2.04 6.68
CA SER A 308 -28.33 -2.67 5.69
C SER A 308 -28.36 -1.96 4.34
N LYS A 309 -28.11 -0.65 4.31
CA LYS A 309 -28.08 0.18 3.09
C LYS A 309 -26.69 0.68 2.71
N SER A 310 -25.69 0.57 3.59
CA SER A 310 -24.34 1.07 3.33
C SER A 310 -23.39 -0.05 2.93
N LYS A 311 -22.63 0.15 1.85
CA LYS A 311 -21.56 -0.78 1.41
C LYS A 311 -20.28 -0.68 2.27
N GLY A 312 -20.39 -0.15 3.49
CA GLY A 312 -19.28 0.03 4.42
C GLY A 312 -18.66 -1.30 4.87
N TRP A 313 -17.37 -1.27 5.18
CA TRP A 313 -16.62 -2.45 5.61
C TRP A 313 -16.36 -2.47 7.12
N ASN A 314 -16.54 -1.34 7.81
CA ASN A 314 -16.35 -1.26 9.25
C ASN A 314 -17.58 -1.81 9.98
N LYS A 315 -17.40 -2.85 10.81
CA LYS A 315 -18.50 -3.48 11.56
C LYS A 315 -18.66 -2.91 12.97
N LEU A 316 -17.70 -2.13 13.44
CA LEU A 316 -17.64 -1.64 14.79
C LEU A 316 -18.69 -0.56 15.04
N PRO A 317 -19.46 -0.65 16.15
CA PRO A 317 -20.42 0.40 16.50
C PRO A 317 -19.77 1.74 16.79
N GLU A 318 -18.50 1.73 17.24
CA GLU A 318 -17.69 2.88 17.69
C GLU A 318 -17.36 3.87 16.57
N LEU A 319 -17.49 3.48 15.29
CA LEU A 319 -17.25 4.41 14.21
C LEU A 319 -18.28 5.55 14.27
N ASP A 320 -17.76 6.76 14.46
CA ASP A 320 -18.56 7.98 14.54
C ASP A 320 -19.50 8.09 13.33
N LYS A 321 -20.80 8.25 13.63
CA LYS A 321 -21.84 8.36 12.61
C LYS A 321 -21.59 9.55 11.68
N ASN A 322 -21.17 10.70 12.22
CA ASN A 322 -20.85 11.88 11.43
C ASN A 322 -19.66 11.63 10.50
N LEU A 323 -18.67 10.85 10.94
CA LEU A 323 -17.57 10.43 10.06
C LEU A 323 -18.10 9.54 8.93
N SER A 324 -18.89 8.52 9.25
CA SER A 324 -19.48 7.62 8.26
C SER A 324 -20.37 8.37 7.25
N ASP A 325 -21.14 9.35 7.69
CA ASP A 325 -22.00 10.18 6.84
C ASP A 325 -21.15 11.11 5.94
N LYS A 326 -20.05 11.68 6.46
CA LYS A 326 -19.07 12.41 5.64
C LYS A 326 -18.42 11.53 4.57
N MET A 327 -18.06 10.29 4.91
CA MET A 327 -17.47 9.37 3.94
C MET A 327 -18.46 8.97 2.83
N GLN A 328 -19.75 8.87 3.15
CA GLN A 328 -20.80 8.71 2.13
C GLN A 328 -20.94 9.95 1.24
N LEU A 329 -20.92 11.15 1.83
CA LEU A 329 -20.89 12.39 1.06
C LEU A 329 -19.71 12.43 0.09
N PHE A 330 -18.50 12.10 0.55
CA PHE A 330 -17.30 12.08 -0.29
C PHE A 330 -17.42 11.07 -1.43
N LYS A 331 -17.96 9.89 -1.15
CA LYS A 331 -18.23 8.90 -2.20
C LYS A 331 -19.16 9.44 -3.27
N ASN A 332 -20.21 10.18 -2.89
CA ASN A 332 -21.12 10.82 -3.83
C ASN A 332 -20.45 11.94 -4.62
N LEU A 333 -19.60 12.77 -3.99
CA LEU A 333 -18.82 13.81 -4.68
C LEU A 333 -17.91 13.19 -5.75
N LEU A 334 -17.21 12.10 -5.43
CA LEU A 334 -16.38 11.39 -6.41
C LEU A 334 -17.21 10.81 -7.55
N GLN A 335 -18.40 10.26 -7.26
CA GLN A 335 -19.31 9.71 -8.27
C GLN A 335 -19.80 10.80 -9.24
N VAL A 336 -20.24 11.94 -8.72
CA VAL A 336 -20.67 13.08 -9.56
C VAL A 336 -19.51 13.61 -10.40
N ASN A 337 -18.31 13.70 -9.82
CA ASN A 337 -17.13 14.13 -10.57
C ASN A 337 -16.78 13.19 -11.73
N ILE A 338 -16.79 11.87 -11.52
CA ILE A 338 -16.50 10.92 -12.61
C ILE A 338 -17.60 10.93 -13.69
N GLU A 339 -18.88 11.08 -13.32
CA GLU A 339 -19.98 11.21 -14.29
C GLU A 339 -19.78 12.44 -15.19
N TYR A 340 -19.52 13.61 -14.58
CA TYR A 340 -19.22 14.82 -15.32
C TYR A 340 -17.99 14.66 -16.25
N GLU A 341 -16.94 14.03 -15.75
CA GLU A 341 -15.69 13.82 -16.49
C GLU A 341 -15.82 12.81 -17.63
N LEU A 342 -16.78 11.89 -17.57
CA LEU A 342 -17.07 10.95 -18.67
C LEU A 342 -17.96 11.59 -19.73
N ASP A 343 -18.87 12.48 -19.34
CA ASP A 343 -19.86 13.08 -20.25
C ASP A 343 -19.32 14.32 -20.98
N TYR A 344 -18.49 15.13 -20.32
CA TYR A 344 -18.14 16.47 -20.82
C TYR A 344 -16.64 16.69 -21.08
N GLU A 345 -15.76 15.94 -20.44
CA GLU A 345 -14.32 16.24 -20.44
C GLU A 345 -13.48 15.24 -21.24
N ARG A 346 -12.74 15.72 -22.24
CA ARG A 346 -11.80 14.90 -23.03
C ARG A 346 -10.37 14.88 -22.49
N LYS A 347 -10.19 15.03 -21.17
CA LYS A 347 -8.88 14.85 -20.52
C LYS A 347 -8.32 13.45 -20.81
N ASN A 348 -7.03 13.38 -21.12
CA ASN A 348 -6.31 12.10 -21.10
C ASN A 348 -6.23 11.57 -19.65
N CYS A 349 -5.79 10.32 -19.49
CA CYS A 349 -5.79 9.71 -18.18
C CYS A 349 -4.87 10.38 -17.15
N ALA A 350 -3.67 10.80 -17.57
CA ALA A 350 -2.70 11.41 -16.67
C ALA A 350 -3.21 12.76 -16.15
N SER A 351 -3.78 13.58 -17.02
CA SER A 351 -4.44 14.83 -16.63
C SER A 351 -5.64 14.58 -15.74
N PHE A 352 -6.42 13.53 -15.99
CA PHE A 352 -7.55 13.16 -15.13
C PHE A 352 -7.10 12.67 -13.74
N ALA A 353 -6.03 11.88 -13.64
CA ALA A 353 -5.47 11.47 -12.35
C ALA A 353 -5.09 12.67 -11.48
N SER A 354 -4.52 13.70 -12.12
CA SER A 354 -4.14 14.95 -11.47
C SER A 354 -5.38 15.76 -11.07
N SER A 355 -6.33 15.98 -12.00
CA SER A 355 -7.56 16.75 -11.72
C SER A 355 -8.47 16.09 -10.68
N MET A 356 -8.55 14.76 -10.67
CA MET A 356 -9.28 13.99 -9.64
C MET A 356 -8.70 14.27 -8.25
N PHE A 357 -7.37 14.31 -8.12
CA PHE A 357 -6.76 14.61 -6.83
C PHE A 357 -6.90 16.09 -6.44
N SER A 358 -6.81 17.03 -7.39
CA SER A 358 -7.14 18.44 -7.14
C SER A 358 -8.59 18.58 -6.63
N TYR A 359 -9.55 17.90 -7.26
CA TYR A 359 -10.94 17.88 -6.84
C TYR A 359 -11.12 17.36 -5.41
N ILE A 360 -10.41 16.27 -5.06
CA ILE A 360 -10.37 15.72 -3.70
C ILE A 360 -9.82 16.74 -2.70
N LEU A 361 -8.71 17.40 -3.02
CA LEU A 361 -8.09 18.38 -2.12
C LEU A 361 -9.05 19.52 -1.79
N GLU A 362 -9.67 20.11 -2.80
CA GLU A 362 -10.54 21.27 -2.67
C GLU A 362 -11.90 20.93 -2.04
N ASN A 363 -12.53 19.86 -2.53
CA ASN A 363 -13.91 19.55 -2.17
C ASN A 363 -14.04 18.59 -0.99
N MET A 364 -12.93 17.97 -0.56
CA MET A 364 -12.94 17.03 0.57
C MET A 364 -11.98 17.48 1.67
N PHE A 365 -10.67 17.59 1.39
CA PHE A 365 -9.70 17.74 2.47
C PHE A 365 -9.66 19.14 3.05
N LEU A 366 -9.49 20.18 2.22
CA LEU A 366 -9.44 21.57 2.68
C LEU A 366 -10.77 22.03 3.29
N LYS A 367 -11.88 21.47 2.82
CA LYS A 367 -13.23 21.84 3.27
C LYS A 367 -13.68 21.13 4.55
N TYR A 368 -13.30 19.86 4.75
CA TYR A 368 -13.89 19.02 5.80
C TYR A 368 -12.90 18.39 6.77
N ALA A 369 -11.58 18.49 6.54
CA ALA A 369 -10.61 18.02 7.52
C ALA A 369 -10.76 18.81 8.84
N PRO A 370 -10.58 18.16 10.00
CA PRO A 370 -10.55 18.85 11.29
C PRO A 370 -9.57 20.03 11.28
N LYS A 371 -9.91 21.09 12.03
CA LYS A 371 -9.12 22.34 12.06
C LYS A 371 -7.66 22.06 12.39
N GLY A 372 -6.75 22.54 11.53
CA GLY A 372 -5.31 22.35 11.71
C GLY A 372 -4.81 20.93 11.39
N MET A 373 -5.63 20.04 10.83
CA MET A 373 -5.16 18.71 10.39
C MET A 373 -4.46 18.78 9.03
N PHE A 374 -5.09 19.42 8.05
CA PHE A 374 -4.60 19.55 6.69
C PHE A 374 -4.68 21.02 6.28
N ILE A 375 -3.53 21.65 6.09
CA ILE A 375 -3.41 23.11 5.92
C ILE A 375 -2.47 23.45 4.76
N THR A 376 -2.59 24.65 4.21
CA THR A 376 -1.71 25.18 3.14
C THR A 376 -0.66 26.16 3.65
N THR A 377 -0.87 26.76 4.83
CA THR A 377 0.11 27.62 5.49
C THR A 377 1.17 26.79 6.19
N ARG A 378 2.45 27.13 5.99
CA ARG A 378 3.59 26.42 6.61
C ARG A 378 3.52 26.53 8.15
N PRO A 379 3.42 25.41 8.89
CA PRO A 379 3.50 25.41 10.34
C PRO A 379 4.97 25.51 10.80
N ALA A 380 5.19 25.89 12.05
CA ALA A 380 6.53 26.01 12.62
C ALA A 380 7.29 24.67 12.70
N ASN A 381 6.57 23.56 12.89
CA ASN A 381 7.13 22.23 13.13
C ASN A 381 6.89 21.28 11.94
N VAL A 382 7.55 21.57 10.82
CA VAL A 382 7.61 20.66 9.66
C VAL A 382 8.64 19.56 9.92
N ILE A 383 8.25 18.30 9.69
CA ILE A 383 9.05 17.11 10.03
C ILE A 383 10.13 16.84 8.98
N ASN A 384 9.75 16.86 7.70
CA ASN A 384 10.65 16.53 6.59
C ASN A 384 11.29 17.80 6.03
N GLU A 385 12.62 17.77 5.87
CA GLU A 385 13.40 18.86 5.29
C GLU A 385 13.08 19.05 3.80
N ILE A 386 13.02 17.94 3.06
CA ILE A 386 12.63 17.90 1.65
C ILE A 386 11.14 17.54 1.57
N PRO A 387 10.31 18.31 0.84
CA PRO A 387 8.88 18.02 0.70
C PRO A 387 8.64 16.69 -0.02
N PHE A 388 7.70 15.90 0.48
CA PHE A 388 7.23 14.72 -0.24
C PHE A 388 6.46 15.15 -1.49
N GLN A 389 6.71 14.50 -2.62
CA GLN A 389 6.05 14.78 -3.88
C GLN A 389 4.86 13.86 -4.09
N ILE A 390 3.76 14.42 -4.58
CA ILE A 390 2.59 13.65 -5.02
C ILE A 390 2.59 13.50 -6.55
N ASP A 391 3.27 14.40 -7.27
CA ASP A 391 3.42 14.39 -8.72
C ASP A 391 4.84 14.78 -9.16
N LYS A 392 5.07 14.90 -10.47
CA LYS A 392 6.37 15.29 -11.06
C LYS A 392 6.52 16.81 -11.25
N SER A 393 5.74 17.63 -10.55
CA SER A 393 5.65 19.08 -10.82
C SER A 393 6.90 19.86 -10.41
N VAL A 394 7.73 19.32 -9.53
CA VAL A 394 9.00 19.93 -9.10
C VAL A 394 10.16 19.07 -9.63
N PRO A 395 11.09 19.65 -10.42
CA PRO A 395 12.29 18.95 -10.89
C PRO A 395 13.15 18.46 -9.71
N PHE A 396 13.72 17.26 -9.86
CA PHE A 396 14.59 16.60 -8.87
C PHE A 396 16.06 16.93 -9.06
#